data_AF-A0A512C7F9-F1
#
_entry.id   AF-A0A512C7F9-F1
#
_cell.length_a   1.000
_cell.length_b   1.000
_cell.length_c   1.000
_cell.angle_alpha   90.00
_cell.angle_beta   90.00
_cell.angle_gamma   90.00
#
_symmetry.space_group_name_H-M   'P 1'
#
loop_
_entity.id
_entity.type
_entity.pdbx_description
1 polymer ?
#
loop_
_entity_poly.entity_id
_entity_poly.type
_entity_poly.pdbx_seq_one_letter_code
_entity_poly.pdbx_strand_id
1 'polypeptide(L)'
;MNQLTDTLKFPHVSETQRANLKNYLEQNNANGFEGNSGIVKGNCLEFEFDFNPKSDVLEINPKIYPENLAKLSPEIRNKAAFRLISNIMGGSGALNAMVLASSNGYPSHPGKYGVYDYVIPYIVNSSGLDFTFSSQSMDHGTVSSNLSTVLNTSSTDSVELFEADSSKLSGVGVGGTVVYQWGDGQTIITIQFFLNTMFTHSFTVGAKGPAASKLKIVITKNSPVVSGYTYLDPVITITPA
;
A
#
# COMPACT_ATOMS: atom_id res chain seq x y z
N MET A 1 10.36 26.27 -17.53
CA MET A 1 9.99 25.78 -16.19
C MET A 1 8.57 26.24 -15.93
N ASN A 2 7.60 25.32 -15.89
CA ASN A 2 6.21 25.66 -15.64
C ASN A 2 6.00 25.76 -14.12
N GLN A 3 5.67 26.96 -13.61
CA GLN A 3 5.23 27.14 -12.23
C GLN A 3 3.92 26.38 -12.02
N LEU A 4 3.87 25.60 -10.93
CA LEU A 4 2.70 24.83 -10.52
C LEU A 4 1.94 25.67 -9.50
N THR A 5 0.72 26.12 -9.82
CA THR A 5 0.01 27.20 -9.10
C THR A 5 -1.10 26.75 -8.15
N ASP A 6 -1.32 25.45 -7.96
CA ASP A 6 -2.48 25.01 -7.18
C ASP A 6 -2.07 24.73 -5.73
N THR A 7 -2.25 25.75 -4.88
CA THR A 7 -2.14 25.63 -3.42
C THR A 7 -3.12 24.58 -2.90
N LEU A 8 -2.59 23.60 -2.16
CA LEU A 8 -3.36 22.59 -1.44
C LEU A 8 -3.85 23.20 -0.12
N LYS A 9 -5.17 23.15 0.15
CA LYS A 9 -5.76 23.71 1.37
C LYS A 9 -6.36 22.63 2.25
N PHE A 10 -5.84 22.49 3.47
CA PHE A 10 -6.30 21.54 4.47
C PHE A 10 -7.04 22.30 5.58
N PRO A 11 -8.37 22.19 5.66
CA PRO A 11 -9.14 22.82 6.73
C PRO A 11 -9.10 22.00 8.02
N HIS A 12 -9.30 22.67 9.15
CA HIS A 12 -9.43 22.07 10.50
C HIS A 12 -8.21 21.25 10.94
N VAL A 13 -6.99 21.72 10.63
CA VAL A 13 -5.77 21.01 10.99
C VAL A 13 -5.40 21.26 12.45
N SER A 14 -5.39 20.21 13.27
CA SER A 14 -5.02 20.28 14.68
C SER A 14 -3.51 20.32 14.91
N GLU A 15 -3.09 20.70 16.13
CA GLU A 15 -1.68 20.66 16.54
C GLU A 15 -1.10 19.23 16.45
N THR A 16 -1.85 18.21 16.85
CA THR A 16 -1.44 16.80 16.71
C THR A 16 -1.22 16.42 15.24
N GLN A 17 -2.10 16.86 14.35
CA GLN A 17 -1.99 16.61 12.91
C GLN A 17 -0.75 17.29 12.32
N ARG A 18 -0.48 18.53 12.71
CA ARG A 18 0.76 19.25 12.34
C ARG A 18 2.01 18.58 12.90
N ALA A 19 1.97 18.10 14.14
CA ALA A 19 3.10 17.40 14.77
C ALA A 19 3.39 16.07 14.05
N ASN A 20 2.36 15.33 13.64
CA ASN A 20 2.51 14.12 12.81
C ASN A 20 3.18 14.44 11.47
N LEU A 21 2.75 15.53 10.81
CA LEU A 21 3.36 15.99 9.57
C LEU A 21 4.82 16.41 9.77
N LYS A 22 5.14 17.15 10.82
CA LYS A 22 6.53 17.53 11.17
C LYS A 22 7.41 16.30 11.35
N ASN A 23 7.00 15.38 12.24
CA ASN A 23 7.77 14.17 12.55
C ASN A 23 8.01 13.32 11.30
N TYR A 24 7.00 13.21 10.43
CA TYR A 24 7.13 12.48 9.18
C TYR A 24 8.16 13.12 8.23
N LEU A 25 8.11 14.44 8.06
CA LEU A 25 9.05 15.16 7.21
C LEU A 25 10.49 14.98 7.71
N GLU A 26 10.72 15.12 9.02
CA GLU A 26 12.04 14.96 9.63
C GLU A 26 12.60 13.54 9.45
N GLN A 27 11.77 12.50 9.66
CA GLN A 27 12.15 11.10 9.41
C GLN A 27 12.56 10.84 7.94
N ASN A 28 12.05 11.65 7.01
CA ASN A 28 12.32 11.53 5.57
C ASN A 28 13.34 12.56 5.07
N ASN A 29 14.15 13.11 5.96
CA ASN A 29 15.19 14.11 5.65
C ASN A 29 14.64 15.39 5.00
N ALA A 30 13.37 15.72 5.23
CA ALA A 30 12.77 16.99 4.87
C ALA A 30 12.71 17.91 6.08
N ASN A 31 13.33 19.08 5.98
CA ASN A 31 13.50 20.01 7.09
C ASN A 31 12.79 21.34 6.81
N GLY A 32 12.46 22.08 7.87
CA GLY A 32 11.91 23.45 7.77
C GLY A 32 10.41 23.58 8.07
N PHE A 33 9.73 22.50 8.50
CA PHE A 33 8.31 22.56 8.90
C PHE A 33 8.17 23.01 10.36
N GLU A 34 8.42 24.30 10.61
CA GLU A 34 8.37 24.89 11.97
C GLU A 34 7.52 26.17 12.03
N GLY A 35 6.86 26.40 13.16
CA GLY A 35 6.02 27.59 13.35
C GLY A 35 4.74 27.53 12.53
N ASN A 36 4.27 28.69 12.05
CA ASN A 36 3.04 28.77 11.26
C ASN A 36 3.31 28.92 9.75
N SER A 37 4.51 29.30 9.33
CA SER A 37 4.83 29.39 7.91
C SER A 37 6.31 29.16 7.67
N GLY A 38 6.63 28.68 6.47
CA GLY A 38 8.01 28.38 6.12
C GLY A 38 8.15 27.64 4.80
N ILE A 39 9.38 27.23 4.52
CA ILE A 39 9.73 26.42 3.35
C ILE A 39 10.26 25.08 3.87
N VAL A 40 9.66 24.01 3.39
CA VAL A 40 10.15 22.64 3.62
C VAL A 40 10.98 22.21 2.44
N LYS A 41 12.18 21.70 2.70
CA LYS A 41 13.10 21.15 1.69
C LYS A 41 13.52 19.75 2.06
N GLY A 42 13.35 18.82 1.13
CA GLY A 42 13.87 17.46 1.19
C GLY A 42 14.59 17.08 -0.11
N ASN A 43 15.06 15.84 -0.19
CA ASN A 43 15.87 15.36 -1.32
C ASN A 43 15.14 15.36 -2.67
N CYS A 44 13.81 15.22 -2.67
CA CYS A 44 13.00 15.13 -3.88
C CYS A 44 11.70 15.95 -3.83
N LEU A 45 11.54 16.81 -2.83
CA LEU A 45 10.35 17.63 -2.65
C LEU A 45 10.72 18.98 -2.04
N GLU A 46 9.99 20.01 -2.43
CA GLU A 46 10.08 21.35 -1.84
C GLU A 46 8.68 21.98 -1.85
N PHE A 47 8.26 22.56 -0.74
CA PHE A 47 6.99 23.28 -0.66
C PHE A 47 7.04 24.43 0.34
N GLU A 48 6.27 25.47 0.08
CA GLU A 48 5.94 26.50 1.06
C GLU A 48 4.70 26.07 1.84
N PHE A 49 4.64 26.38 3.13
CA PHE A 49 3.43 26.20 3.91
C PHE A 49 3.07 27.47 4.69
N ASP A 50 1.79 27.65 4.93
CA ASP A 50 1.23 28.70 5.78
C ASP A 50 0.02 28.15 6.54
N PHE A 51 0.03 28.25 7.86
CA PHE A 51 -1.04 27.84 8.75
C PHE A 51 -1.64 29.07 9.39
N ASN A 52 -2.92 29.28 9.14
CA ASN A 52 -3.69 30.34 9.78
C ASN A 52 -4.38 29.80 11.05
N PRO A 53 -3.91 30.16 12.26
CA PRO A 53 -4.47 29.67 13.52
C PRO A 53 -5.87 30.23 13.83
N LYS A 54 -6.37 31.23 13.08
CA LYS A 54 -7.73 31.75 13.25
C LYS A 54 -8.77 30.95 12.47
N SER A 55 -8.36 30.36 11.34
CA SER A 55 -9.24 29.59 10.47
C SER A 55 -8.95 28.09 10.48
N ASP A 56 -7.92 27.66 11.23
CA ASP A 56 -7.39 26.30 11.26
C ASP A 56 -7.09 25.73 9.87
N VAL A 57 -6.69 26.59 8.93
CA VAL A 57 -6.36 26.17 7.56
C VAL A 57 -4.85 26.11 7.41
N LEU A 58 -4.35 24.95 6.99
CA LEU A 58 -2.99 24.77 6.50
C LEU A 58 -3.02 24.85 4.97
N GLU A 59 -2.30 25.80 4.41
CA GLU A 59 -2.03 25.91 2.98
C GLU A 59 -0.64 25.37 2.69
N ILE A 60 -0.53 24.54 1.65
CA ILE A 60 0.73 24.00 1.15
C ILE A 60 0.83 24.32 -0.33
N ASN A 61 1.92 24.97 -0.71
CA ASN A 61 2.23 25.35 -2.08
C ASN A 61 3.45 24.58 -2.58
N PRO A 62 3.26 23.45 -3.27
CA PRO A 62 4.37 22.63 -3.76
C PRO A 62 5.17 23.34 -4.84
N LYS A 63 6.48 23.46 -4.63
CA LYS A 63 7.43 24.00 -5.61
C LYS A 63 8.06 22.90 -6.44
N ILE A 64 8.39 21.79 -5.78
CA ILE A 64 8.99 20.60 -6.38
C ILE A 64 8.21 19.40 -5.89
N TYR A 65 7.66 18.63 -6.83
CA TYR A 65 7.12 17.31 -6.56
C TYR A 65 8.19 16.25 -6.78
N PRO A 66 8.10 15.13 -6.05
CA PRO A 66 8.81 13.90 -6.42
C PRO A 66 8.60 13.59 -7.90
N GLU A 67 9.64 13.12 -8.59
CA GLU A 67 9.67 12.93 -10.04
C GLU A 67 8.44 12.17 -10.57
N ASN A 68 7.99 11.16 -9.85
CA ASN A 68 6.83 10.34 -10.22
C ASN A 68 5.50 11.10 -10.10
N LEU A 69 5.36 11.99 -9.12
CA LEU A 69 4.21 12.90 -9.04
C LEU A 69 4.31 13.97 -10.13
N ALA A 70 5.50 14.49 -10.41
CA ALA A 70 5.73 15.51 -11.42
C ALA A 70 5.32 15.07 -12.84
N LYS A 71 5.46 13.77 -13.16
CA LYS A 71 5.04 13.14 -14.43
C LYS A 71 3.53 13.04 -14.63
N LEU A 72 2.73 13.16 -13.57
CA LEU A 72 1.27 13.08 -13.65
C LEU A 72 0.67 14.38 -14.20
N SER A 73 -0.54 14.29 -14.76
CA SER A 73 -1.31 15.50 -15.11
C SER A 73 -1.56 16.34 -13.84
N PRO A 74 -1.66 17.68 -13.95
CA PRO A 74 -1.81 18.55 -12.79
C PRO A 74 -2.96 18.17 -11.86
N GLU A 75 -4.11 17.81 -12.43
CA GLU A 75 -5.29 17.40 -11.68
C GLU A 75 -5.03 16.14 -10.84
N ILE A 76 -4.42 15.11 -11.43
CA ILE A 76 -4.13 13.84 -10.75
C ILE A 76 -3.04 14.05 -9.70
N ARG A 77 -2.00 14.83 -10.04
CA ARG A 77 -0.89 15.17 -9.13
C ARG A 77 -1.38 15.87 -7.86
N ASN A 78 -2.22 16.90 -7.99
CA ASN A 78 -2.72 17.66 -6.85
C ASN A 78 -3.63 16.79 -5.96
N LYS A 79 -4.50 15.97 -6.56
CA LYS A 79 -5.33 15.00 -5.83
C LYS A 79 -4.47 14.00 -5.06
N ALA A 80 -3.41 13.47 -5.67
CA ALA A 80 -2.50 12.54 -5.02
C ALA A 80 -1.74 13.20 -3.85
N ALA A 81 -1.21 14.40 -4.05
CA ALA A 81 -0.48 15.14 -3.03
C ALA A 81 -1.36 15.59 -1.86
N PHE A 82 -2.58 16.07 -2.13
CA PHE A 82 -3.55 16.42 -1.09
C PHE A 82 -3.81 15.23 -0.16
N ARG A 83 -4.13 14.08 -0.75
CA ARG A 83 -4.52 12.95 0.07
C ARG A 83 -3.32 12.30 0.80
N LEU A 84 -2.11 12.34 0.22
CA LEU A 84 -0.85 12.00 0.92
C LEU A 84 -0.69 12.77 2.23
N ILE A 85 -0.77 14.10 2.14
CA ILE A 85 -0.58 14.97 3.29
C ILE A 85 -1.70 14.76 4.32
N SER A 86 -2.95 14.58 3.86
CA SER A 86 -4.09 14.27 4.73
C SER A 86 -3.90 12.98 5.53
N ASN A 87 -3.29 11.96 4.91
CA ASN A 87 -3.00 10.68 5.55
C ASN A 87 -1.87 10.76 6.57
N ILE A 88 -0.79 11.48 6.24
CA ILE A 88 0.32 11.73 7.17
C ILE A 88 -0.19 12.42 8.44
N MET A 89 -1.05 13.42 8.26
CA MET A 89 -1.66 14.15 9.37
C MET A 89 -2.54 13.25 10.26
N GLY A 90 -3.05 12.12 9.74
CA GLY A 90 -3.91 11.20 10.49
C GLY A 90 -5.37 11.65 10.57
N GLY A 91 -5.84 12.43 9.59
CA GLY A 91 -7.22 12.90 9.54
C GLY A 91 -8.22 11.79 9.21
N SER A 92 -9.36 11.77 9.93
CA SER A 92 -10.52 10.90 9.67
C SER A 92 -11.19 11.11 8.30
N GLY A 93 -10.78 12.11 7.52
CA GLY A 93 -11.23 12.33 6.14
C GLY A 93 -10.78 11.25 5.14
N ALA A 94 -9.80 10.41 5.49
CA ALA A 94 -9.42 9.24 4.70
C ALA A 94 -10.43 8.07 4.81
N LEU A 95 -11.24 8.04 5.88
CA LEU A 95 -12.26 7.02 6.10
C LEU A 95 -13.56 7.29 5.31
N ASN A 96 -13.93 8.55 5.04
CA ASN A 96 -15.21 8.87 4.38
C ASN A 96 -15.20 8.69 2.85
N ALA A 97 -14.06 8.40 2.23
CA ALA A 97 -14.01 7.99 0.82
C ALA A 97 -14.40 6.51 0.61
N MET A 98 -14.64 5.74 1.69
CA MET A 98 -14.97 4.31 1.65
C MET A 98 -16.39 4.00 1.13
N VAL A 99 -17.28 4.98 0.93
CA VAL A 99 -18.72 4.71 0.68
C VAL A 99 -19.12 4.77 -0.80
N LEU A 100 -18.27 5.21 -1.73
CA LEU A 100 -18.72 5.54 -3.10
C LEU A 100 -18.24 4.64 -4.25
N ALA A 101 -17.58 3.50 -4.01
CA ALA A 101 -17.15 2.65 -5.12
C ALA A 101 -17.10 1.14 -4.79
N SER A 102 -18.25 0.45 -4.82
CA SER A 102 -18.28 -0.99 -5.16
C SER A 102 -19.63 -1.39 -5.76
N SER A 103 -19.82 -1.15 -7.06
CA SER A 103 -20.91 -1.78 -7.84
C SER A 103 -20.61 -3.24 -8.23
N ASN A 104 -19.40 -3.75 -7.94
CA ASN A 104 -18.88 -4.98 -8.54
C ASN A 104 -18.46 -6.06 -7.52
N GLY A 105 -18.90 -6.00 -6.26
CA GLY A 105 -18.70 -7.10 -5.30
C GLY A 105 -17.27 -7.34 -4.79
N TYR A 106 -16.30 -6.50 -5.14
CA TYR A 106 -14.97 -6.49 -4.51
C TYR A 106 -14.96 -5.57 -3.28
N PRO A 107 -14.33 -5.94 -2.16
CA PRO A 107 -14.15 -5.04 -1.04
C PRO A 107 -13.42 -3.79 -1.52
N SER A 108 -14.00 -2.62 -1.26
CA SER A 108 -13.40 -1.32 -1.57
C SER A 108 -12.04 -1.24 -0.87
N HIS A 109 -10.94 -1.26 -1.62
CA HIS A 109 -9.61 -1.05 -1.07
C HIS A 109 -9.62 0.22 -0.21
N PRO A 110 -9.09 0.19 1.02
CA PRO A 110 -9.16 1.33 1.92
C PRO A 110 -8.55 2.55 1.23
N GLY A 111 -9.32 3.64 1.15
CA GLY A 111 -8.93 4.89 0.50
C GLY A 111 -7.75 5.54 1.23
N LYS A 112 -6.53 5.04 1.00
CA LYS A 112 -5.30 5.49 1.63
C LYS A 112 -4.35 6.02 0.56
N TYR A 113 -4.43 7.31 0.29
CA TYR A 113 -3.53 7.95 -0.68
C TYR A 113 -2.31 8.52 0.01
N GLY A 114 -1.18 8.38 -0.66
CA GLY A 114 0.10 8.80 -0.15
C GLY A 114 1.04 7.62 -0.05
N VAL A 115 1.74 7.34 -1.16
CA VAL A 115 2.78 6.31 -1.33
C VAL A 115 2.77 5.24 -0.24
N TYR A 116 1.82 4.32 -0.39
CA TYR A 116 1.77 3.05 0.34
C TYR A 116 1.84 1.93 -0.70
N ASP A 117 2.66 0.92 -0.39
CA ASP A 117 2.74 -0.32 -1.15
C ASP A 117 1.88 -1.37 -0.44
N TYR A 118 0.94 -1.96 -1.15
CA TYR A 118 0.04 -3.01 -0.65
C TYR A 118 0.17 -4.30 -1.45
N VAL A 119 0.23 -5.44 -0.76
CA VAL A 119 0.14 -6.76 -1.40
C VAL A 119 -1.02 -7.51 -0.78
N ILE A 120 -2.06 -7.77 -1.57
CA ILE A 120 -3.30 -8.45 -1.14
C ILE A 120 -3.50 -9.67 -2.04
N PRO A 121 -2.82 -10.80 -1.77
CA PRO A 121 -2.98 -11.99 -2.57
C PRO A 121 -4.30 -12.68 -2.28
N TYR A 122 -4.89 -13.21 -3.34
CA TYR A 122 -6.04 -14.10 -3.27
C TYR A 122 -5.64 -15.50 -3.71
N ILE A 123 -6.34 -16.51 -3.23
CA ILE A 123 -6.12 -17.90 -3.62
C ILE A 123 -7.42 -18.58 -4.03
N VAL A 124 -7.32 -19.39 -5.10
CA VAL A 124 -8.29 -20.41 -5.46
C VAL A 124 -7.60 -21.75 -5.23
N ASN A 125 -8.00 -22.46 -4.16
CA ASN A 125 -7.44 -23.75 -3.81
C ASN A 125 -8.38 -24.87 -4.28
N SER A 126 -8.03 -25.49 -5.42
CA SER A 126 -8.67 -26.72 -5.88
C SER A 126 -7.68 -27.89 -5.89
N SER A 127 -6.66 -27.85 -5.03
CA SER A 127 -5.56 -28.83 -4.98
C SER A 127 -5.97 -30.19 -4.42
N GLY A 128 -7.13 -30.30 -3.79
CA GLY A 128 -7.64 -31.51 -3.17
C GLY A 128 -7.42 -31.59 -1.64
N LEU A 129 -6.58 -30.72 -1.06
CA LEU A 129 -6.39 -30.62 0.39
C LEU A 129 -6.27 -29.16 0.84
N ASP A 130 -6.55 -28.92 2.12
CA ASP A 130 -6.44 -27.61 2.73
C ASP A 130 -4.98 -27.17 2.89
N PHE A 131 -4.75 -25.86 2.94
CA PHE A 131 -3.48 -25.28 3.36
C PHE A 131 -3.66 -24.58 4.69
N THR A 132 -2.79 -24.85 5.66
CA THR A 132 -2.82 -24.16 6.97
C THR A 132 -1.64 -23.21 7.05
N PHE A 133 -1.90 -21.97 7.48
CA PHE A 133 -0.84 -21.01 7.75
C PHE A 133 0.21 -21.61 8.70
N SER A 134 1.48 -21.45 8.36
CA SER A 134 2.60 -22.01 9.14
C SER A 134 3.45 -20.91 9.76
N SER A 135 3.97 -19.98 8.95
CA SER A 135 4.85 -18.92 9.43
C SER A 135 4.90 -17.74 8.47
N GLN A 136 5.44 -16.63 8.96
CA GLN A 136 5.74 -15.45 8.16
C GLN A 136 7.07 -14.83 8.60
N SER A 137 7.74 -14.16 7.68
CA SER A 137 8.91 -13.32 7.93
C SER A 137 8.79 -12.08 7.07
N MET A 138 8.94 -10.90 7.68
CA MET A 138 8.86 -9.62 6.98
C MET A 138 10.24 -9.00 6.86
N ASP A 139 10.61 -8.64 5.65
CA ASP A 139 11.79 -7.83 5.38
C ASP A 139 11.45 -6.34 5.56
N HIS A 140 10.25 -5.93 5.12
CA HIS A 140 9.74 -4.55 5.21
C HIS A 140 8.22 -4.52 5.37
N GLY A 141 7.72 -3.53 6.12
CA GLY A 141 6.28 -3.33 6.33
C GLY A 141 5.67 -4.27 7.35
N THR A 142 4.34 -4.41 7.30
CA THR A 142 3.55 -5.29 8.16
C THR A 142 2.69 -6.23 7.32
N VAL A 143 2.37 -7.39 7.89
CA VAL A 143 1.29 -8.26 7.41
C VAL A 143 0.21 -8.28 8.47
N SER A 144 -1.02 -7.99 8.04
CA SER A 144 -2.24 -8.10 8.83
C SER A 144 -3.28 -8.94 8.04
N SER A 145 -4.36 -9.32 8.73
CA SER A 145 -5.49 -10.13 8.24
C SER A 145 -5.25 -11.59 7.80
N ASN A 146 -6.26 -12.43 8.10
CA ASN A 146 -6.62 -13.75 7.55
C ASN A 146 -5.55 -14.85 7.36
N LEU A 147 -4.41 -14.77 8.03
CA LEU A 147 -3.48 -15.90 8.21
C LEU A 147 -4.18 -17.07 8.90
N SER A 148 -4.83 -17.91 8.11
CA SER A 148 -5.76 -18.95 8.54
C SER A 148 -5.71 -20.13 7.57
N THR A 149 -6.52 -21.15 7.82
CA THR A 149 -6.62 -22.30 6.92
C THR A 149 -7.35 -21.91 5.64
N VAL A 150 -6.68 -22.09 4.50
CA VAL A 150 -7.25 -22.02 3.16
C VAL A 150 -7.90 -23.37 2.85
N LEU A 151 -9.22 -23.40 2.92
CA LEU A 151 -9.98 -24.59 2.60
C LEU A 151 -9.81 -24.97 1.12
N ASN A 152 -9.77 -26.26 0.84
CA ASN A 152 -9.94 -26.78 -0.50
C ASN A 152 -11.38 -26.54 -0.93
N THR A 153 -11.56 -25.73 -1.97
CA THR A 153 -12.87 -25.37 -2.51
C THR A 153 -13.02 -25.96 -3.90
N SER A 154 -14.20 -26.55 -4.16
CA SER A 154 -14.62 -26.84 -5.53
C SER A 154 -15.08 -25.58 -6.28
N SER A 155 -15.21 -24.44 -5.58
CA SER A 155 -15.54 -23.15 -6.19
C SER A 155 -14.32 -22.50 -6.83
N THR A 156 -14.56 -21.75 -7.89
CA THR A 156 -13.59 -20.88 -8.55
C THR A 156 -13.40 -19.54 -7.82
N ASP A 157 -14.10 -19.35 -6.70
CA ASP A 157 -14.10 -18.10 -5.97
C ASP A 157 -12.78 -17.95 -5.21
N SER A 158 -12.12 -16.82 -5.40
CA SER A 158 -10.85 -16.54 -4.75
C SER A 158 -11.07 -16.00 -3.35
N VAL A 159 -10.37 -16.53 -2.36
CA VAL A 159 -10.37 -16.02 -0.98
C VAL A 159 -9.13 -15.19 -0.71
N GLU A 160 -9.27 -14.11 0.07
CA GLU A 160 -8.13 -13.30 0.49
C GLU A 160 -7.25 -14.10 1.45
N LEU A 161 -5.94 -14.12 1.20
CA LEU A 161 -4.98 -14.81 2.05
C LEU A 161 -4.51 -13.94 3.22
N PHE A 162 -4.02 -12.74 2.91
CA PHE A 162 -3.48 -11.78 3.86
C PHE A 162 -3.45 -10.39 3.23
N GLU A 163 -3.23 -9.37 4.05
CA GLU A 163 -2.92 -8.01 3.61
C GLU A 163 -1.53 -7.62 4.11
N ALA A 164 -0.60 -7.39 3.19
CA ALA A 164 0.68 -6.78 3.52
C ALA A 164 0.68 -5.30 3.15
N ASP A 165 1.20 -4.46 4.02
CA ASP A 165 1.32 -3.03 3.79
C ASP A 165 2.68 -2.49 4.21
N SER A 166 3.14 -1.42 3.57
CA SER A 166 4.46 -0.82 3.84
C SER A 166 4.56 -0.07 5.19
N SER A 167 3.55 -0.20 6.07
CA SER A 167 3.43 0.37 7.42
C SER A 167 3.96 1.80 7.52
N LYS A 168 3.10 2.80 7.34
CA LYS A 168 3.44 4.23 7.48
C LYS A 168 4.74 4.63 6.75
N LEU A 169 4.64 4.73 5.41
CA LEU A 169 5.51 5.59 4.58
C LEU A 169 6.96 5.10 4.40
N SER A 170 7.15 3.80 4.31
CA SER A 170 8.41 3.20 3.88
C SER A 170 8.66 3.48 2.39
N GLY A 171 9.65 4.33 2.07
CA GLY A 171 10.25 4.39 0.71
C GLY A 171 10.95 3.09 0.30
N VAL A 172 10.99 2.11 1.19
CA VAL A 172 11.56 0.77 0.97
C VAL A 172 10.51 -0.21 0.45
N GLY A 173 9.22 0.11 0.58
CA GLY A 173 8.11 -0.73 0.16
C GLY A 173 7.66 -1.73 1.21
N VAL A 174 6.98 -2.78 0.75
CA VAL A 174 6.51 -3.91 1.56
C VAL A 174 7.06 -5.20 1.00
N GLY A 175 7.55 -6.10 1.85
CA GLY A 175 8.03 -7.39 1.38
C GLY A 175 8.33 -8.38 2.47
N GLY A 176 8.23 -9.64 2.12
CA GLY A 176 8.44 -10.74 3.02
C GLY A 176 8.07 -12.08 2.40
N THR A 177 8.01 -13.07 3.28
CA THR A 177 7.67 -14.45 2.97
C THR A 177 6.54 -14.91 3.87
N VAL A 178 5.52 -15.53 3.29
CA VAL A 178 4.44 -16.21 4.01
C VAL A 178 4.43 -17.68 3.59
N VAL A 179 4.30 -18.56 4.58
CA VAL A 179 4.43 -20.01 4.41
C VAL A 179 3.15 -20.72 4.86
N TYR A 180 2.65 -21.61 4.02
CA TYR A 180 1.54 -22.49 4.33
C TYR A 180 1.97 -23.97 4.25
N GLN A 181 1.41 -24.79 5.11
CA GLN A 181 1.58 -26.24 5.14
C GLN A 181 0.38 -26.89 4.45
N TRP A 182 0.61 -27.73 3.46
CA TRP A 182 -0.44 -28.53 2.83
C TRP A 182 -0.92 -29.64 3.76
N GLY A 183 -2.17 -30.09 3.58
CA GLY A 183 -2.82 -31.09 4.45
C GLY A 183 -2.12 -32.45 4.53
N ASP A 184 -1.10 -32.73 3.69
CA ASP A 184 -0.24 -33.91 3.81
C ASP A 184 0.79 -33.82 4.96
N GLY A 185 0.91 -32.64 5.60
CA GLY A 185 1.83 -32.36 6.70
C GLY A 185 3.32 -32.30 6.32
N GLN A 186 3.66 -32.41 5.03
CA GLN A 186 5.06 -32.42 4.55
C GLN A 186 5.33 -31.44 3.41
N THR A 187 4.34 -31.12 2.59
CA THR A 187 4.47 -30.21 1.44
C THR A 187 4.19 -28.78 1.86
N ILE A 188 5.13 -27.89 1.60
CA ILE A 188 5.09 -26.48 1.98
C ILE A 188 4.85 -25.63 0.75
N ILE A 189 3.94 -24.66 0.86
CA ILE A 189 3.75 -23.56 -0.10
C ILE A 189 4.40 -22.31 0.46
N THR A 190 5.27 -21.70 -0.33
CA THR A 190 5.97 -20.47 0.03
C THR A 190 5.56 -19.37 -0.93
N ILE A 191 5.03 -18.28 -0.37
CA ILE A 191 4.70 -17.05 -1.08
C ILE A 191 5.76 -16.03 -0.70
N GLN A 192 6.53 -15.56 -1.69
CA GLN A 192 7.47 -14.46 -1.50
C GLN A 192 6.96 -13.25 -2.27
N PHE A 193 6.97 -12.10 -1.62
CA PHE A 193 6.50 -10.88 -2.24
C PHE A 193 7.40 -9.71 -1.85
N PHE A 194 7.53 -8.80 -2.79
CA PHE A 194 8.11 -7.49 -2.58
C PHE A 194 7.39 -6.54 -3.51
N LEU A 195 6.99 -5.39 -2.99
CA LEU A 195 6.40 -4.31 -3.75
C LEU A 195 6.99 -3.01 -3.25
N ASN A 196 7.63 -2.29 -4.16
CA ASN A 196 8.10 -0.95 -3.95
C ASN A 196 7.63 -0.05 -5.10
N THR A 197 6.94 1.03 -4.77
CA THR A 197 6.37 2.01 -5.70
C THR A 197 7.40 2.57 -6.68
N MET A 198 8.69 2.58 -6.32
CA MET A 198 9.72 3.24 -7.09
C MET A 198 10.36 2.38 -8.19
N PHE A 199 10.57 1.07 -8.00
CA PHE A 199 11.47 0.32 -8.93
C PHE A 199 11.26 -1.19 -9.07
N THR A 200 10.78 -1.89 -8.04
CA THR A 200 10.85 -3.36 -8.04
C THR A 200 9.57 -3.95 -7.45
N HIS A 201 8.98 -4.88 -8.19
CA HIS A 201 8.00 -5.80 -7.63
C HIS A 201 8.45 -7.23 -7.95
N SER A 202 8.18 -8.13 -7.03
CA SER A 202 8.29 -9.56 -7.24
C SER A 202 7.18 -10.23 -6.46
N PHE A 203 6.53 -11.19 -7.09
CA PHE A 203 5.62 -12.07 -6.40
C PHE A 203 5.77 -13.46 -6.98
N THR A 204 6.19 -14.38 -6.13
CA THR A 204 6.48 -15.75 -6.50
C THR A 204 5.80 -16.69 -5.53
N VAL A 205 5.36 -17.82 -6.06
CA VAL A 205 4.76 -18.89 -5.28
C VAL A 205 5.43 -20.19 -5.69
N GLY A 206 5.96 -20.90 -4.71
CA GLY A 206 6.63 -22.19 -4.91
C GLY A 206 6.08 -23.25 -3.97
N ALA A 207 6.17 -24.51 -4.38
CA ALA A 207 5.89 -25.67 -3.54
C ALA A 207 7.17 -26.48 -3.33
N LYS A 208 7.37 -27.01 -2.12
CA LYS A 208 8.46 -27.93 -1.80
C LYS A 208 7.94 -29.09 -0.94
N GLY A 209 8.34 -30.31 -1.28
CA GLY A 209 7.96 -31.52 -0.54
C GLY A 209 7.55 -32.66 -1.46
N PRO A 210 7.16 -33.81 -0.90
CA PRO A 210 6.87 -35.04 -1.66
C PRO A 210 5.76 -34.88 -2.71
N ALA A 211 4.83 -33.94 -2.51
CA ALA A 211 3.72 -33.71 -3.42
C ALA A 211 3.81 -32.41 -4.23
N ALA A 212 4.92 -31.66 -4.12
CA ALA A 212 5.08 -30.40 -4.85
C ALA A 212 4.95 -30.56 -6.37
N SER A 213 5.46 -31.66 -6.93
CA SER A 213 5.35 -31.97 -8.37
C SER A 213 3.94 -32.31 -8.83
N LYS A 214 3.01 -32.57 -7.91
CA LYS A 214 1.60 -32.86 -8.18
C LYS A 214 0.73 -31.61 -8.14
N LEU A 215 1.32 -30.45 -7.83
CA LEU A 215 0.62 -29.18 -7.75
C LEU A 215 1.01 -28.31 -8.94
N LYS A 216 0.00 -27.82 -9.65
CA LYS A 216 0.13 -26.77 -10.65
C LYS A 216 -0.28 -25.45 -10.00
N ILE A 217 0.66 -24.51 -9.98
CA ILE A 217 0.48 -23.17 -9.43
C ILE A 217 0.51 -22.17 -10.58
N VAL A 218 -0.55 -21.38 -10.69
CA VAL A 218 -0.66 -20.29 -11.68
C VAL A 218 -0.89 -18.99 -10.93
N ILE A 219 -0.20 -17.93 -11.33
CA ILE A 219 -0.36 -16.59 -10.77
C ILE A 219 -0.91 -15.69 -11.87
N THR A 220 -2.02 -15.02 -11.59
CA THR A 220 -2.60 -13.99 -12.47
C THR A 220 -2.66 -12.65 -11.74
N LYS A 221 -2.88 -11.55 -12.47
CA LYS A 221 -2.82 -10.17 -11.94
C LYS A 221 -1.51 -9.85 -11.21
N ASN A 222 -0.41 -10.42 -11.69
CA ASN A 222 0.92 -10.21 -11.10
C ASN A 222 1.60 -8.94 -11.61
N SER A 223 0.84 -7.89 -11.85
CA SER A 223 1.37 -6.61 -12.32
C SER A 223 0.87 -5.52 -11.40
N PRO A 224 1.77 -4.68 -10.85
CA PRO A 224 1.38 -3.67 -9.90
C PRO A 224 0.52 -2.62 -10.60
N VAL A 225 -0.48 -2.12 -9.88
CA VAL A 225 -1.30 -1.00 -10.32
C VAL A 225 -0.89 0.25 -9.55
N VAL A 226 -0.70 1.34 -10.28
CA VAL A 226 -0.29 2.63 -9.73
C VAL A 226 -1.42 3.65 -9.93
N SER A 227 -2.17 3.94 -8.86
CA SER A 227 -3.38 4.80 -8.92
C SER A 227 -3.56 5.67 -7.67
N GLY A 228 -2.49 6.36 -7.25
CA GLY A 228 -2.45 7.16 -6.01
C GLY A 228 -1.97 6.40 -4.76
N TYR A 229 -1.87 5.08 -4.89
CA TYR A 229 -1.10 4.12 -4.10
C TYR A 229 -0.63 3.03 -5.07
N THR A 230 0.37 2.23 -4.68
CA THR A 230 0.82 1.09 -5.48
C THR A 230 0.32 -0.17 -4.81
N TYR A 231 -0.34 -1.03 -5.57
CA TYR A 231 -0.81 -2.29 -5.03
C TYR A 231 -0.58 -3.44 -5.99
N LEU A 232 -0.52 -4.63 -5.40
CA LEU A 232 -0.46 -5.91 -6.09
C LEU A 232 -1.58 -6.79 -5.52
N ASP A 233 -2.50 -7.23 -6.35
CA ASP A 233 -3.64 -8.10 -6.01
C ASP A 233 -3.56 -9.45 -6.74
N PRO A 234 -2.45 -10.20 -6.60
CA PRO A 234 -2.22 -11.39 -7.40
C PRO A 234 -3.20 -12.48 -6.99
N VAL A 235 -3.72 -13.20 -7.99
CA VAL A 235 -4.58 -14.35 -7.76
C VAL A 235 -3.78 -15.61 -8.02
N ILE A 236 -3.60 -16.41 -6.98
CA ILE A 236 -2.94 -17.70 -6.98
C ILE A 236 -4.00 -18.77 -7.24
N THR A 237 -3.83 -19.57 -8.29
CA THR A 237 -4.65 -20.75 -8.52
C THR A 237 -3.78 -21.99 -8.33
N ILE A 238 -4.18 -22.86 -7.40
CA ILE A 238 -3.51 -24.14 -7.17
C ILE A 238 -4.47 -25.28 -7.55
N THR A 239 -4.01 -26.14 -8.44
CA THR A 239 -4.75 -27.29 -8.98
C THR A 239 -3.84 -28.52 -9.00
N PRO A 240 -4.39 -29.74 -9.15
CA PRO A 240 -3.58 -30.91 -9.49
C PRO A 240 -2.86 -30.69 -10.83
N ALA A 241 -1.59 -31.10 -10.90
CA ALA A 241 -0.76 -31.03 -12.11
C ALA A 241 -1.17 -32.04 -13.19
#